data_AF-H2JCL0-F1
#
_entry.id   AF-H2JCL0-F1
#
_cell.length_a   1.000
_cell.length_b   1.000
_cell.length_c   1.000
_cell.angle_alpha   90.00
_cell.angle_beta   90.00
_cell.angle_gamma   90.00
#
_symmetry.space_group_name_H-M   'P 1'
#
loop_
_entity.id
_entity.type
_entity.pdbx_description
1 polymer ?
#
loop_
_entity_poly.entity_id
_entity_poly.type
_entity_poly.pdbx_seq_one_letter_code
_entity_poly.pdbx_strand_id
1 'polypeptide(L)'
;MQYKKAFIILLTALSAGICLSGIFFIFYSWINDITFKVINTNVSGILFGVAVVYLGFRYLLSVLKLKKELYKETSVFSWSNFRKQKTAR
;
A
#
# COMPACT_ATOMS: atom_id res chain seq x y z
N MET A 1 -23.84 -5.48 -1.23
CA MET A 1 -22.78 -5.67 -2.25
C MET A 1 -22.11 -4.36 -2.70
N GLN A 2 -22.84 -3.25 -2.85
CA GLN A 2 -22.29 -1.97 -3.36
C GLN A 2 -21.17 -1.39 -2.49
N TYR A 3 -21.30 -1.38 -1.16
CA TYR A 3 -20.26 -0.85 -0.26
C TYR A 3 -18.93 -1.60 -0.35
N LYS A 4 -18.96 -2.93 -0.51
CA LYS A 4 -17.75 -3.76 -0.70
C LYS A 4 -17.00 -3.36 -1.97
N LYS A 5 -17.74 -3.14 -3.07
CA LYS A 5 -17.18 -2.69 -4.35
C LYS A 5 -16.56 -1.30 -4.22
N ALA A 6 -17.29 -0.35 -3.62
CA ALA A 6 -16.81 1.01 -3.40
C ALA A 6 -15.51 1.05 -2.58
N PHE A 7 -15.44 0.26 -1.50
CA PHE A 7 -14.26 0.21 -0.64
C PHE A 7 -13.03 -0.34 -1.37
N ILE A 8 -13.19 -1.41 -2.16
CA ILE A 8 -12.09 -1.96 -2.97
C ILE A 8 -11.63 -0.96 -4.04
N ILE A 9 -12.56 -0.25 -4.69
CA ILE A 9 -12.22 0.80 -5.66
C ILE A 9 -11.42 1.92 -4.99
N LEU A 10 -11.88 2.39 -3.83
CA LEU A 10 -11.19 3.42 -3.05
C LEU A 10 -9.78 2.97 -2.66
N LEU A 11 -9.63 1.76 -2.11
CA LEU A 11 -8.32 1.21 -1.75
C LEU A 11 -7.39 1.09 -2.95
N THR A 12 -7.92 0.66 -4.10
CA THR A 12 -7.16 0.55 -5.34
C THR A 12 -6.70 1.94 -5.79
N ALA A 13 -7.60 2.92 -5.81
CA ALA A 13 -7.30 4.30 -6.19
C ALA A 13 -6.24 4.94 -5.29
N LEU A 14 -6.34 4.76 -3.96
CA LEU A 14 -5.33 5.25 -3.02
C LEU A 14 -3.98 4.58 -3.24
N SER A 15 -3.94 3.25 -3.42
CA SER A 15 -2.68 2.54 -3.68
C SER A 15 -2.02 2.97 -5.00
N ALA A 16 -2.81 3.16 -6.05
CA ALA A 16 -2.33 3.70 -7.32
C ALA A 16 -1.85 5.15 -7.18
N GLY A 17 -2.54 5.97 -6.40
CA GLY A 17 -2.13 7.33 -6.08
C GLY A 17 -0.76 7.39 -5.39
N ILE A 18 -0.48 6.46 -4.46
CA ILE A 18 0.83 6.34 -3.82
C ILE A 18 1.92 5.95 -4.83
N CYS A 19 1.64 5.02 -5.75
CA CYS A 19 2.59 4.70 -6.83
C CYS A 19 2.91 5.93 -7.68
N LEU A 20 1.88 6.65 -8.12
CA LEU A 20 2.02 7.82 -8.98
C LEU A 20 2.77 8.95 -8.28
N SER A 21 2.51 9.20 -7.00
CA SER A 21 3.26 10.19 -6.23
C SER A 21 4.73 9.82 -6.08
N GLY A 22 5.04 8.53 -5.88
CA GLY A 22 6.43 8.05 -5.86
C GLY A 22 7.15 8.29 -7.19
N ILE A 23 6.49 7.97 -8.32
CA ILE A 23 7.04 8.23 -9.66
C ILE A 23 7.25 9.73 -9.86
N PHE A 24 6.27 10.55 -9.47
CA PHE A 24 6.39 12.00 -9.54
C PHE A 24 7.59 12.50 -8.72
N PHE A 25 7.80 12.02 -7.50
CA PHE A 25 8.95 12.41 -6.68
C PHE A 25 10.29 11.99 -7.28
N ILE A 26 10.36 10.86 -7.99
CA ILE A 26 11.57 10.45 -8.72
C ILE A 26 11.91 11.49 -9.80
N PHE A 27 10.96 11.78 -10.69
CA PHE A 27 11.20 12.74 -11.78
C PHE A 27 11.45 14.16 -11.27
N TYR A 28 10.68 14.59 -10.28
CA TYR A 28 10.84 15.91 -9.68
C TYR A 28 12.22 16.06 -9.02
N SER A 29 12.68 15.04 -8.29
CA SER A 29 14.00 15.05 -7.67
C SER A 29 15.13 15.02 -8.69
N TRP A 30 14.93 14.31 -9.81
CA TRP A 30 15.92 14.23 -10.88
C TRP A 30 16.08 15.55 -11.63
N ILE A 31 14.98 16.24 -11.95
CA ILE A 31 15.02 17.51 -12.69
C ILE A 31 15.58 18.65 -11.84
N ASN A 32 15.33 18.63 -10.53
CA ASN A 32 15.72 19.72 -9.62
C ASN A 32 16.97 19.39 -8.79
N ASP A 33 17.68 18.30 -9.09
CA ASP A 33 18.86 17.82 -8.34
C ASP A 33 18.65 17.79 -6.81
N ILE A 34 17.47 17.34 -6.38
CA ILE A 34 17.08 17.37 -4.97
C ILE A 34 17.91 16.36 -4.18
N THR A 35 18.59 16.85 -3.16
CA THR A 35 19.33 16.04 -2.20
C THR A 35 18.88 16.35 -0.79
N PHE A 36 18.81 15.31 0.04
CA PHE A 36 18.47 15.42 1.46
C PHE A 36 19.67 14.99 2.29
N LYS A 37 20.03 15.81 3.28
CA LYS A 37 21.08 15.46 4.24
C LYS A 37 20.51 14.48 5.27
N VAL A 38 20.96 13.24 5.22
CA VAL A 38 20.58 12.21 6.19
C VAL A 38 21.80 11.89 7.04
N ILE A 39 21.73 12.22 8.33
CA ILE A 39 22.82 12.11 9.31
C ILE A 39 24.04 12.94 8.87
N ASN A 40 24.94 12.36 8.07
CA ASN A 40 26.14 13.02 7.57
C ASN A 40 26.38 12.81 6.07
N THR A 41 25.42 12.20 5.36
CA THR A 41 25.53 11.91 3.92
C THR A 41 24.37 12.54 3.16
N ASN A 42 24.66 13.11 1.99
CA ASN A 42 23.64 13.60 1.08
C ASN A 42 23.06 12.43 0.28
N VAL A 43 21.77 12.19 0.45
CA VAL A 43 21.03 11.14 -0.23
C VAL A 43 20.17 11.78 -1.32
N SER A 44 20.19 11.21 -2.52
CA SER A 44 19.34 11.69 -3.61
C SER A 44 17.86 11.55 -3.27
N GLY A 45 17.05 12.57 -3.57
CA GLY A 45 15.59 12.53 -3.44
C GLY A 45 14.94 11.37 -4.22
N ILE A 46 15.62 10.89 -5.27
CA ILE A 46 15.20 9.73 -6.06
C ILE A 46 15.00 8.49 -5.18
N LEU A 47 15.87 8.25 -4.19
CA LEU A 47 15.77 7.09 -3.29
C LEU A 47 14.47 7.09 -2.50
N PHE A 48 14.01 8.26 -2.04
CA PHE A 48 12.73 8.40 -1.36
C PHE A 48 11.56 8.14 -2.31
N GLY A 49 11.64 8.66 -3.54
CA GLY A 49 10.65 8.37 -4.57
C GLY A 49 10.54 6.86 -4.85
N VAL A 50 11.67 6.16 -4.98
CA VAL A 50 11.72 4.70 -5.15
C VAL A 50 11.08 3.98 -3.95
N ALA A 51 11.36 4.40 -2.72
CA ALA A 51 10.75 3.82 -1.53
C ALA A 51 9.21 3.99 -1.53
N VAL A 52 8.71 5.16 -1.95
CA VAL A 52 7.27 5.43 -2.08
C VAL A 52 6.65 4.55 -3.17
N VAL A 53 7.29 4.41 -4.34
CA VAL A 53 6.81 3.50 -5.41
C VAL A 53 6.73 2.06 -4.91
N TYR A 54 7.77 1.60 -4.22
CA TYR A 54 7.80 0.25 -3.63
C TYR A 54 6.62 0.03 -2.68
N LEU A 55 6.34 0.99 -1.79
CA LEU A 55 5.20 0.93 -0.87
C LEU A 55 3.87 0.92 -1.62
N GLY A 56 3.69 1.81 -2.60
CA GLY A 56 2.50 1.85 -3.44
C GLY A 56 2.24 0.51 -4.13
N PHE A 57 3.28 -0.07 -4.75
CA PHE A 57 3.19 -1.35 -5.44
C PHE A 57 2.84 -2.49 -4.48
N ARG A 58 3.48 -2.53 -3.31
CA ARG A 58 3.17 -3.49 -2.25
C ARG A 58 1.71 -3.40 -1.79
N TYR A 59 1.18 -2.18 -1.65
CA TYR A 59 -0.22 -1.98 -1.29
C TYR A 59 -1.16 -2.41 -2.40
N LEU A 60 -0.84 -2.12 -3.65
CA LEU A 60 -1.64 -2.52 -4.80
C LEU A 60 -1.76 -4.05 -4.89
N LEU A 61 -0.66 -4.78 -4.70
CA LEU A 61 -0.68 -6.25 -4.60
C LEU A 61 -1.52 -6.74 -3.43
N SER A 62 -1.44 -6.08 -2.27
CA SER A 62 -2.23 -6.43 -1.08
C SER A 62 -3.73 -6.24 -1.32
N VAL A 63 -4.11 -5.16 -2.02
CA VAL A 63 -5.50 -4.87 -2.39
C VAL A 63 -6.01 -5.90 -3.41
N LEU A 64 -5.20 -6.32 -4.37
CA LEU A 64 -5.56 -7.39 -5.32
C LEU A 64 -5.80 -8.73 -4.61
N LYS A 65 -4.96 -9.06 -3.63
CA LYS A 65 -5.16 -10.26 -2.80
C LYS A 65 -6.46 -10.17 -1.98
N LEU A 66 -6.72 -9.02 -1.36
CA LEU A 66 -7.97 -8.76 -0.63
C LEU A 66 -9.19 -8.86 -1.55
N LYS A 67 -9.12 -8.27 -2.74
CA LYS A 67 -10.15 -8.34 -3.77
C LYS A 67 -10.48 -9.80 -4.09
N LYS A 68 -9.47 -10.62 -4.35
CA LYS A 68 -9.65 -12.05 -4.66
C LYS A 68 -10.35 -12.81 -3.53
N GLU A 69 -9.98 -12.54 -2.27
CA GLU A 69 -10.58 -13.24 -1.12
C GLU A 69 -12.01 -12.76 -0.83
N LEU A 70 -12.27 -11.46 -0.97
CA LEU A 70 -13.56 -10.85 -0.68
C LEU A 70 -14.66 -11.25 -1.69
N TYR A 71 -14.28 -11.57 -2.93
CA TYR A 71 -15.20 -12.01 -3.98
C TYR A 71 -15.35 -13.53 -4.09
N LYS A 72 -14.63 -14.34 -3.30
CA LYS A 72 -14.91 -15.78 -3.22
C LYS A 72 -16.32 -15.99 -2.65
N GLU A 73 -17.16 -16.74 -3.37
CA GLU A 73 -18.52 -17.04 -2.92
C GLU A 73 -18.56 -17.92 -1.65
N THR A 74 -17.48 -18.64 -1.37
CA THR A 74 -17.32 -19.50 -0.20
C THR A 74 -16.74 -18.79 1.03
N SER A 75 -16.35 -17.51 0.93
CA SER A 75 -15.72 -16.81 2.05
C SER A 75 -16.77 -16.30 3.05
N VAL A 76 -17.04 -17.11 4.08
CA VAL A 76 -17.84 -16.70 5.25
C VAL A 76 -16.91 -16.01 6.26
N PHE A 77 -17.32 -14.85 6.76
CA PHE A 77 -16.58 -14.15 7.81
C PHE A 77 -16.62 -15.01 9.08
N SER A 78 -15.53 -15.68 9.41
CA SER A 78 -15.46 -16.52 10.60
C SER A 78 -15.08 -15.70 11.83
N TRP A 79 -16.07 -15.46 12.69
CA TRP A 79 -15.88 -14.91 14.03
C TRP A 79 -15.04 -15.81 14.94
N SER A 80 -14.83 -17.08 14.57
CA SER A 80 -13.99 -18.01 15.33
C SER A 80 -12.52 -17.57 15.37
N ASN A 81 -12.02 -16.91 14.31
CA ASN A 81 -10.65 -16.41 14.24
C ASN A 81 -10.40 -15.24 15.22
N PHE A 82 -11.46 -14.55 15.66
CA PHE A 82 -11.38 -13.42 16.58
C PHE A 82 -11.73 -13.81 18.03
N ARG A 83 -12.21 -15.04 18.26
CA ARG A 83 -12.29 -15.56 19.62
C ARG A 83 -10.88 -15.87 20.10
N LYS A 84 -10.36 -15.03 21.00
CA LYS A 84 -9.23 -15.42 21.87
C LYS A 84 -9.59 -16.77 22.47
N GLN A 85 -8.89 -17.83 22.05
CA GLN A 85 -8.92 -19.08 22.81
C GLN A 85 -8.47 -18.69 24.20
N LYS A 86 -9.37 -18.85 25.18
CA LYS A 86 -9.05 -18.70 26.58
C LYS A 86 -8.10 -19.86 26.85
N THR A 87 -6.79 -19.64 26.69
CA THR A 87 -5.77 -20.61 27.07
C THR A 87 -6.02 -20.88 28.54
N ALA A 88 -6.63 -22.03 28.84
CA ALA A 88 -6.74 -22.53 30.19
C ALA A 88 -5.29 -22.86 30.60
N ARG A 89 -4.70 -21.93 31.35
CA ARG A 89 -3.57 -22.20 32.21
C ARG A 89 -4.12 -22.61 33.57
#